data_AF-A0A9D8F9E0-F1
#
_entry.id   AF-A0A9D8F9E0-F1
#
_cell.length_a   1.000
_cell.length_b   1.000
_cell.length_c   1.000
_cell.angle_alpha   90.00
_cell.angle_beta   90.00
_cell.angle_gamma   90.00
#
_symmetry.space_group_name_H-M   'P 1'
#
loop_
_entity.id
_entity.type
_entity.pdbx_description
1 polymer ?
#
loop_
_entity_poly.entity_id
_entity_poly.type
_entity_poly.pdbx_seq_one_letter_code
_entity_poly.pdbx_strand_id
1 'polypeptide(L)' 'MKKLIVTADLHGSYSSWLTLKNLLGPLDELVIAGDLFDTKYGNFTHIDFQPESIKKDLNNFNHRFYYVYGN' A
#
# COMPACT_ATOMS: atom_id res chain seq x y z
N MET A 1 13.37 -16.76 5.93
CA MET A 1 13.61 -16.74 4.48
C MET A 1 13.00 -15.46 3.93
N LYS A 2 13.70 -14.75 3.06
CA LYS A 2 13.21 -13.53 2.41
C LYS A 2 12.07 -13.86 1.43
N LYS A 3 10.98 -13.09 1.45
CA LYS A 3 9.85 -13.22 0.52
C LYS A 3 9.58 -11.90 -0.20
N LEU A 4 8.90 -12.02 -1.34
CA LEU A 4 8.23 -10.91 -1.99
C LEU A 4 6.75 -10.97 -1.64
N ILE A 5 6.22 -9.92 -1.03
CA ILE A 5 4.78 -9.75 -0.81
C ILE A 5 4.27 -8.88 -1.95
N VAL A 6 3.31 -9.41 -2.71
CA VAL A 6 2.75 -8.73 -3.90
C VAL A 6 1.32 -8.32 -3.61
N THR A 7 0.97 -7.09 -3.99
CA THR A 7 -0.38 -6.54 -3.82
C THR A 7 -0.75 -5.62 -4.99
N ALA A 8 -2.04 -5.34 -5.15
CA ALA A 8 -2.62 -4.43 -6.14
C ALA A 8 -3.96 -3.90 -5.60
N ASP A 9 -4.50 -2.86 -6.22
CA ASP A 9 -5.87 -2.37 -6.00
C ASP A 9 -6.19 -2.02 -4.54
N LEU A 10 -5.23 -1.43 -3.82
CA LEU A 10 -5.47 -0.95 -2.46
C LEU A 10 -6.45 0.22 -2.44
N HIS A 11 -6.42 1.08 -3.46
CA HIS A 11 -7.31 2.22 -3.65
C HIS A 11 -7.52 3.06 -2.38
N GLY A 12 -6.46 3.32 -1.63
CA GLY A 12 -6.53 4.14 -0.43
C GLY A 12 -7.09 3.45 0.81
N SER A 13 -7.44 2.15 0.76
CA SER A 13 -7.89 1.38 1.93
C SER A 13 -6.77 1.26 2.97
N TYR A 14 -6.94 1.99 4.07
CA TYR A 14 -5.95 2.05 5.14
C TYR A 14 -5.89 0.75 5.93
N SER A 15 -7.02 0.10 6.19
CA SER A 15 -7.08 -1.20 6.84
C SER A 15 -6.34 -2.29 6.06
N SER A 16 -6.47 -2.30 4.73
CA SER A 16 -5.73 -3.21 3.85
C SER A 16 -4.23 -2.93 3.88
N TRP A 17 -3.85 -1.64 3.86
CA TRP A 17 -2.46 -1.21 4.02
C TRP A 17 -1.84 -1.66 5.36
N LEU A 18 -2.57 -1.48 6.47
CA LEU A 18 -2.12 -1.94 7.80
C LEU A 18 -1.95 -3.45 7.86
N THR A 19 -2.90 -4.20 7.29
CA THR A 19 -2.81 -5.67 7.20
C THR A 19 -1.54 -6.08 6.45
N LEU A 20 -1.28 -5.48 5.30
CA LEU A 20 -0.09 -5.76 4.50
C LEU A 20 1.21 -5.45 5.26
N LYS A 21 1.28 -4.30 5.94
CA LYS A 21 2.44 -3.97 6.79
C LYS A 21 2.67 -5.00 7.89
N ASN A 22 1.61 -5.51 8.50
CA ASN A 22 1.70 -6.53 9.56
C ASN A 22 2.12 -7.91 9.03
N LEU A 23 1.91 -8.18 7.74
CA LEU A 23 2.35 -9.42 7.08
C LEU A 23 3.81 -9.38 6.64
N LEU A 24 4.41 -8.19 6.49
CA LEU A 24 5.80 -8.05 6.09
C LEU A 24 6.73 -8.47 7.24
N GLY A 25 7.48 -9.55 7.02
CA GLY A 25 8.60 -9.90 7.88
C GLY A 25 9.78 -8.93 7.71
N PRO A 26 10.74 -8.89 8.65
CA PRO A 26 11.83 -7.90 8.65
C PRO A 26 12.73 -7.89 7.40
N LEU A 27 12.79 -9.01 6.67
CA LEU A 27 13.61 -9.18 5.47
C LEU A 27 12.78 -9.20 4.18
N ASP A 28 11.46 -9.10 4.29
CA ASP A 28 10.57 -9.16 3.14
C ASP A 28 10.57 -7.82 2.38
N GLU A 29 10.29 -7.91 1.09
CA GLU A 29 10.13 -6.76 0.21
C GLU A 29 8.71 -6.70 -0.33
N LEU A 30 8.28 -5.48 -0.67
CA LEU A 30 6.92 -5.21 -1.12
C LEU A 30 6.90 -4.93 -2.63
N VAL A 31 5.96 -5.54 -3.35
CA VAL A 31 5.68 -5.23 -4.75
C VAL A 31 4.23 -4.76 -4.87
N ILE A 32 4.02 -3.58 -5.43
CA ILE A 32 2.71 -2.97 -5.62
C ILE A 32 2.45 -2.83 -7.12
N ALA A 33 1.50 -3.61 -7.62
CA ALA A 33 1.15 -3.72 -9.03
C ALA A 33 -0.07 -2.85 -9.39
N GLY A 34 0.02 -1.55 -9.07
CA GLY A 34 -0.98 -0.55 -9.44
C GLY A 34 -1.89 -0.09 -8.31
N ASP A 35 -2.60 1.01 -8.58
CA ASP A 35 -3.83 1.40 -7.91
C ASP A 35 -3.76 1.47 -6.37
N LEU A 36 -2.70 2.14 -5.90
CA LEU A 36 -2.37 2.19 -4.48
C LEU A 36 -3.15 3.25 -3.69
N PHE A 37 -3.24 4.48 -4.22
CA PHE A 37 -3.73 5.63 -3.46
C PHE A 37 -5.20 5.94 -3.74
N ASP A 38 -5.58 6.10 -5.01
CA ASP A 38 -6.90 6.58 -5.36
C ASP A 38 -7.36 5.96 -6.68
N THR A 39 -8.67 6.00 -6.91
CA THR A 39 -9.27 5.84 -8.24
C THR A 39 -9.93 7.15 -8.65
N LYS A 40 -10.49 7.16 -9.86
CA LYS A 40 -11.48 8.17 -10.28
C LYS A 40 -12.66 8.34 -9.30
N TYR A 41 -12.88 7.41 -8.37
CA TYR A 41 -14.04 7.34 -7.46
C TYR A 41 -13.66 7.29 -5.97
N GLY A 42 -12.49 7.84 -5.58
CA GLY A 42 -12.09 7.93 -4.17
C GLY A 42 -13.19 8.45 -3.25
N ASN A 43 -13.43 7.76 -2.14
CA ASN A 43 -14.44 8.17 -1.16
C ASN A 43 -13.79 8.92 0.01
N PHE A 44 -13.54 10.21 -0.18
CA PHE A 44 -12.93 11.11 0.83
C PHE A 44 -13.72 11.24 2.13
N THR A 45 -14.98 10.76 2.18
CA THR A 45 -15.80 10.77 3.40
C THR A 45 -15.72 9.45 4.17
N HIS A 46 -15.17 8.39 3.57
CA HIS A 46 -15.05 7.09 4.21
C HIS A 46 -13.83 7.05 5.14
N ILE A 47 -14.02 6.65 6.40
CA ILE A 47 -12.96 6.65 7.41
C ILE A 47 -11.76 5.76 7.07
N ASP A 48 -11.98 4.68 6.31
CA ASP A 48 -10.91 3.78 5.87
C ASP A 48 -10.16 4.29 4.63
N PHE A 49 -10.72 5.28 3.92
CA PHE A 49 -10.06 5.84 2.75
C PHE A 49 -9.06 6.91 3.18
N GLN A 50 -7.79 6.52 3.33
CA GLN A 50 -6.73 7.41 3.83
C GLN A 50 -5.47 7.39 2.93
N PRO A 51 -5.58 7.78 1.65
CA PRO A 51 -4.45 7.80 0.71
C PRO A 51 -3.24 8.60 1.20
N GLU A 52 -3.47 9.74 1.85
CA GLU A 52 -2.39 10.60 2.35
C GLU A 52 -1.62 9.95 3.51
N SER A 53 -2.30 9.19 4.36
CA SER A 53 -1.65 8.40 5.41
C SER A 53 -0.74 7.32 4.80
N ILE A 54 -1.23 6.61 3.77
CA ILE A 54 -0.45 5.58 3.05
C ILE A 54 0.77 6.22 2.37
N LYS A 55 0.60 7.37 1.73
CA LYS A 55 1.69 8.11 1.06
C LYS A 55 2.76 8.57 2.05
N LYS A 56 2.35 9.08 3.21
CA LYS A 56 3.27 9.47 4.29
C LYS A 56 4.06 8.28 4.84
N ASP A 57 3.40 7.12 5.00
CA ASP A 57 4.07 5.89 5.42
C ASP A 57 5.10 5.42 4.38
N LEU A 58 4.77 5.48 3.09
CA LEU A 58 5.66 5.07 2.00
C LEU A 58 6.94 5.93 1.92
N ASN A 59 6.84 7.23 2.21
CA ASN A 59 8.00 8.11 2.26
C ASN A 59 8.99 7.75 3.39
N ASN A 60 8.52 7.05 4.43
CA ASN A 60 9.32 6.62 5.58
C ASN A 60 9.41 5.08 5.65
N PHE A 61 9.21 4.39 4.53
CA PHE A 61 9.08 2.94 4.52
C PHE A 61 10.43 2.26 4.66
N ASN A 62 10.54 1.39 5.68
CA ASN A 62 11.80 0.71 6.00
C ASN A 62 12.08 -0.53 5.14
N HIS A 63 11.08 -1.00 4.38
CA HIS A 63 11.24 -2.10 3.44
C HIS A 63 11.52 -1.56 2.05
N ARG A 64 12.36 -2.25 1.28
CA ARG A 64 12.45 -1.99 -0.15
C ARG A 64 11.10 -2.32 -0.78
N PHE A 65 10.61 -1.41 -1.61
CA PHE A 65 9.39 -1.63 -2.38
C PHE A 65 9.59 -1.32 -3.85
N TYR A 66 8.77 -1.97 -4.67
CA TYR A 66 8.67 -1.77 -6.11
C TYR A 66 7.23 -1.36 -6.43
N TYR A 67 7.07 -0.37 -7.29
CA TYR A 67 5.76 0.16 -7.65
C TYR A 67 5.64 0.32 -9.16
N VAL A 68 4.53 -0.17 -9.71
CA VAL A 68 4.11 0.10 -11.08
C VAL A 68 2.80 0.87 -11.03
N TYR A 69 2.67 1.90 -11.85
CA TYR A 69 1.43 2.69 -11.95
C TYR A 69 0.28 1.82 -12.46
N GLY A 70 -0.89 1.96 -11.84
CA GLY A 70 -2.15 1.42 -12.35
C GLY A 70 -2.87 2.42 -13.27
N ASN A 71 -4.15 2.18 -13.54
CA ASN A 71 -4.90 2.83 -14.62
C ASN A 71 -5.47 4.21 -14.24
#